data_AF-A0A2Z6NH19-F1
#
_entry.id   AF-A0A2Z6NH19-F1
#
_cell.length_a   1.000
_cell.length_b   1.000
_cell.length_c   1.000
_cell.angle_alpha   90.00
_cell.angle_beta   90.00
_cell.angle_gamma   90.00
#
_symmetry.space_group_name_H-M   'P 1'
#
loop_
_entity.id
_entity.type
_entity.pdbx_description
1 polymer ?
#
loop_
_entity_poly.entity_id
_entity_poly.type
_entity_poly.pdbx_seq_one_letter_code
_entity_poly.pdbx_strand_id
1 'polypeptide(L)'
;MNYCGGKIGGGGSDQRGNGGGGPCGACKFLRRKCIKGCIFAPYFDSDQGTVHFAAVHKVFGASNASKLLMRIPAHKRLDAVVTLCYEALARARDPVYGCVAHIFALQQQGVLQFNYLSFTNQVLMRNFGNNG
;
A
#
# COMPACT_ATOMS: atom_id res chain seq x y z
N MET A 1 -2.34 2.39 8.53
CA MET A 1 -3.00 1.60 7.47
C MET A 1 -2.61 0.15 7.70
N ASN A 2 -3.59 -0.72 7.95
CA ASN A 2 -3.33 -2.16 8.10
C ASN A 2 -2.95 -2.68 6.71
N TYR A 3 -1.68 -3.00 6.52
CA TYR A 3 -1.18 -3.55 5.27
C TYR A 3 -1.59 -5.02 5.13
N CYS A 4 -1.57 -5.53 3.89
CA CYS A 4 -1.99 -6.86 3.44
C CYS A 4 -1.47 -8.08 4.22
N GLY A 5 -0.57 -7.89 5.17
CA GLY A 5 -0.14 -8.89 6.13
C GLY A 5 0.12 -8.24 7.48
N GLY A 6 -0.42 -8.83 8.55
CA GLY A 6 -0.27 -8.35 9.91
C GLY A 6 1.18 -8.32 10.43
N LYS A 7 1.41 -7.35 11.34
CA LYS A 7 2.53 -7.11 12.27
C LYS A 7 3.97 -7.17 11.74
N ILE A 8 4.52 -5.99 11.45
CA ILE A 8 5.94 -5.68 11.67
C ILE A 8 6.22 -5.67 13.18
N GLY A 9 6.81 -6.75 13.69
CA GLY A 9 7.35 -6.85 15.05
C GLY A 9 8.63 -7.71 15.01
N GLY A 10 9.77 -7.08 15.27
CA GLY A 10 11.08 -7.73 15.25
C GLY A 10 11.30 -8.72 16.39
N GLY A 11 12.22 -9.67 16.17
CA GLY A 11 12.63 -10.67 17.15
C GLY A 11 12.58 -12.08 16.56
N GLY A 12 13.74 -12.72 16.42
CA GLY A 12 13.90 -14.02 15.78
C GLY A 12 13.01 -15.12 16.34
N SER A 13 12.42 -15.90 15.44
CA SER A 13 12.19 -17.35 15.55
C SER A 13 11.50 -17.81 14.28
N ASP A 14 11.90 -18.98 13.81
CA ASP A 14 11.44 -19.68 12.63
C ASP A 14 9.91 -19.61 12.44
N GLN A 15 9.44 -18.71 11.58
CA GLN A 15 8.02 -18.65 11.20
C GLN A 15 7.74 -19.69 10.13
N ARG A 16 7.63 -20.93 10.64
CA ARG A 16 6.77 -22.02 10.17
C ARG A 16 6.16 -21.77 8.79
N GLY A 17 6.88 -22.23 7.77
CA GLY A 17 6.20 -22.87 6.66
C GLY A 17 5.28 -23.96 7.24
N ASN A 18 3.99 -23.88 6.92
CA ASN A 18 2.93 -24.82 7.30
C ASN A 18 2.38 -24.68 8.74
N GLY A 19 1.19 -24.07 8.89
CA GLY A 19 0.54 -23.91 10.20
C GLY A 19 -0.98 -23.62 10.21
N GLY A 20 -1.68 -23.85 9.10
CA GLY A 20 -3.14 -23.84 9.03
C GLY A 20 -3.53 -24.35 7.64
N GLY A 21 -4.06 -25.57 7.55
CA GLY A 21 -4.18 -26.36 6.31
C GLY A 21 -5.09 -25.80 5.19
N GLY A 22 -5.40 -24.50 5.20
CA GLY A 22 -6.26 -23.83 4.22
C GLY A 22 -5.48 -23.05 3.15
N PRO A 23 -6.16 -22.63 2.07
CA PRO A 23 -5.56 -21.79 1.03
C PRO A 23 -5.24 -20.39 1.55
N CYS A 24 -4.17 -19.77 1.03
CA CYS A 24 -3.90 -18.34 1.27
C CYS A 24 -5.04 -17.45 0.75
N GLY A 25 -5.12 -16.19 1.17
CA GLY A 25 -6.21 -15.26 0.80
C GLY A 25 -6.40 -15.13 -0.71
N ALA A 26 -5.30 -15.12 -1.47
CA ALA A 26 -5.34 -15.11 -2.92
C ALA A 26 -5.96 -16.37 -3.52
N CYS A 27 -5.51 -17.54 -3.08
CA CYS A 27 -6.03 -18.82 -3.58
C CYS A 27 -7.47 -19.07 -3.14
N LYS A 28 -7.84 -18.61 -1.93
CA LYS A 28 -9.21 -18.60 -1.41
C LYS A 28 -10.11 -17.74 -2.29
N PHE A 29 -9.70 -16.51 -2.61
CA PHE A 29 -10.41 -15.62 -3.54
C PHE A 29 -10.59 -16.24 -4.93
N LEU A 30 -9.51 -16.81 -5.48
CA LEU A 30 -9.48 -17.43 -6.81
C LEU A 30 -10.17 -18.81 -6.86
N ARG A 31 -10.63 -19.34 -5.72
CA ARG A 31 -11.23 -20.68 -5.59
C ARG A 31 -10.36 -21.80 -6.20
N ARG A 32 -9.05 -21.75 -5.97
CA ARG A 32 -8.09 -22.73 -6.48
C ARG A 32 -7.24 -23.34 -5.37
N LYS A 33 -6.66 -24.51 -5.63
CA LYS A 33 -5.73 -25.17 -4.70
C LYS A 33 -4.48 -24.30 -4.48
N CYS A 34 -4.13 -24.08 -3.21
CA CYS A 34 -2.88 -23.42 -2.83
C CYS A 34 -1.76 -24.47 -2.75
N ILE A 35 -0.77 -24.36 -3.62
CA ILE A 35 0.36 -25.31 -3.71
C ILE A 35 1.61 -24.76 -3.01
N LYS A 36 2.56 -25.66 -2.68
CA LYS A 36 3.88 -25.27 -2.19
C LYS A 36 4.55 -24.35 -3.23
N GLY A 37 5.14 -23.25 -2.78
CA GLY A 37 5.74 -22.23 -3.65
C GLY A 37 4.76 -21.21 -4.23
N CYS A 38 3.50 -21.16 -3.79
CA CYS A 38 2.57 -20.11 -4.18
C CYS A 38 3.15 -18.72 -3.86
N ILE A 39 3.35 -17.90 -4.90
CA ILE A 39 3.94 -16.55 -4.78
C ILE A 39 3.12 -15.61 -3.89
N PHE A 40 1.81 -15.85 -3.74
CA PHE A 40 0.93 -15.01 -2.93
C PHE A 40 0.84 -15.46 -1.47
N ALA A 41 1.15 -16.72 -1.17
CA ALA A 41 0.96 -17.29 0.16
C ALA A 41 1.71 -16.55 1.28
N PRO A 42 2.95 -16.05 1.07
CA PRO A 42 3.66 -15.29 2.09
C PRO A 42 3.04 -13.92 2.41
N TYR A 43 2.15 -13.39 1.56
CA TYR A 43 1.72 -11.99 1.62
C TYR A 43 0.22 -11.78 1.78
N PHE A 44 -0.60 -12.80 1.54
CA PHE A 44 -2.06 -12.73 1.66
C PHE A 44 -2.55 -13.83 2.60
N ASP A 45 -2.77 -13.47 3.86
CA ASP A 45 -3.36 -14.38 4.85
C ASP A 45 -4.82 -14.74 4.51
N SER A 46 -5.37 -15.77 5.18
CA SER A 46 -6.69 -16.32 4.84
C SER A 46 -7.88 -15.43 5.20
N ASP A 47 -7.68 -14.48 6.12
CA ASP A 47 -8.73 -13.56 6.60
C ASP A 47 -8.70 -12.24 5.81
N GLN A 48 -7.80 -11.32 6.18
CA GLN A 48 -7.68 -10.00 5.55
C GLN A 48 -7.13 -10.08 4.12
N GLY A 49 -6.31 -11.08 3.82
CA GLY A 49 -5.70 -11.25 2.51
C GLY A 49 -6.70 -11.52 1.39
N THR A 50 -7.90 -12.04 1.68
CA THR A 50 -8.95 -12.22 0.65
C THR A 50 -9.46 -10.88 0.14
N VAL A 51 -9.78 -9.95 1.05
CA VAL A 51 -10.31 -8.61 0.71
C VAL A 51 -9.28 -7.81 -0.06
N HIS A 52 -8.03 -7.82 0.41
CA HIS A 52 -6.97 -7.09 -0.27
C HIS A 52 -6.62 -7.70 -1.63
N PHE A 53 -6.58 -9.02 -1.73
CA PHE A 53 -6.33 -9.68 -3.00
C PHE A 53 -7.45 -9.40 -4.01
N ALA A 54 -8.70 -9.25 -3.57
CA ALA A 54 -9.81 -8.87 -4.45
C ALA A 54 -9.55 -7.52 -5.13
N ALA A 55 -9.08 -6.52 -4.38
CA ALA A 55 -8.70 -5.22 -4.93
C ALA A 55 -7.54 -5.35 -5.93
N VAL A 56 -6.45 -6.04 -5.53
CA VAL A 56 -5.29 -6.26 -6.40
C VAL A 56 -5.68 -6.99 -7.68
N HIS A 57 -6.53 -8.01 -7.57
CA HIS A 57 -7.06 -8.75 -8.71
C HIS A 57 -7.89 -7.86 -9.64
N LYS A 58 -8.75 -6.99 -9.09
CA LYS A 58 -9.58 -6.08 -9.89
C LYS A 58 -8.74 -5.08 -10.70
N VAL A 59 -7.65 -4.58 -10.13
CA VAL A 59 -6.86 -3.49 -10.74
C VAL A 59 -5.72 -4.01 -11.60
N PHE A 60 -4.97 -5.00 -11.09
CA PHE A 60 -3.79 -5.53 -11.79
C PHE A 60 -4.08 -6.87 -12.47
N GLY A 61 -4.98 -7.68 -11.92
CA GLY A 61 -5.17 -9.07 -12.30
C GLY A 61 -4.15 -9.99 -11.65
N ALA A 62 -4.56 -11.23 -11.33
CA ALA A 62 -3.68 -12.20 -10.66
C ALA A 62 -2.41 -12.49 -11.45
N SER A 63 -2.51 -12.64 -12.78
CA SER A 63 -1.37 -12.96 -13.64
C SER A 63 -0.32 -11.85 -13.68
N ASN A 64 -0.75 -10.58 -13.77
CA ASN A 64 0.19 -9.46 -13.81
C ASN A 64 0.81 -9.22 -12.44
N ALA A 65 0.02 -9.29 -11.36
CA ALA A 65 0.55 -9.21 -10.01
C ALA A 65 1.60 -10.31 -9.74
N SER A 66 1.34 -11.55 -10.16
CA SER A 66 2.30 -12.65 -10.06
C SER A 66 3.59 -12.35 -10.83
N LYS A 67 3.49 -11.95 -12.11
CA LYS A 67 4.65 -11.62 -12.96
C LYS A 67 5.48 -10.49 -12.37
N LEU A 68 4.83 -9.45 -11.84
CA LEU A 68 5.50 -8.32 -11.20
C LEU A 68 6.28 -8.79 -9.96
N LEU A 69 5.64 -9.53 -9.05
CA LEU A 69 6.30 -10.03 -7.84
C LEU A 69 7.48 -10.95 -8.16
N MET A 70 7.36 -11.81 -9.18
CA MET A 70 8.47 -12.69 -9.58
C MET A 70 9.71 -11.91 -10.06
N ARG A 71 9.53 -10.75 -10.68
CA ARG A 71 10.64 -9.89 -11.15
C ARG A 71 11.30 -9.07 -10.04
N ILE A 72 10.64 -8.95 -8.89
CA ILE A 72 11.15 -8.18 -7.73
C ILE A 72 12.00 -9.12 -6.85
N PRO A 73 13.19 -8.68 -6.39
CA PRO A 73 14.00 -9.43 -5.43
C PRO A 73 13.19 -9.78 -4.17
N ALA A 74 13.36 -11.00 -3.65
CA ALA A 74 12.52 -11.51 -2.56
C ALA A 74 12.40 -10.58 -1.35
N HIS A 75 13.50 -9.91 -0.96
CA HIS A 75 13.54 -8.99 0.17
C HIS A 75 12.70 -7.71 -0.03
N LYS A 76 12.33 -7.34 -1.26
CA LYS A 76 11.48 -6.17 -1.58
C LYS A 76 10.03 -6.54 -1.90
N ARG A 77 9.70 -7.83 -1.98
CA ARG A 77 8.36 -8.26 -2.40
C ARG A 77 7.27 -7.88 -1.39
N LEU A 78 7.60 -7.84 -0.10
CA LEU A 78 6.65 -7.39 0.91
C LEU A 78 6.23 -5.93 0.64
N ASP A 79 7.19 -5.03 0.48
CA ASP A 79 6.93 -3.62 0.16
C ASP A 79 6.18 -3.48 -1.17
N ALA A 80 6.53 -4.29 -2.17
CA ALA A 80 5.81 -4.30 -3.45
C ALA A 80 4.33 -4.72 -3.28
N VAL A 81 4.03 -5.74 -2.48
CA VAL A 81 2.64 -6.14 -2.20
C VAL A 81 1.90 -5.05 -1.43
N VAL A 82 2.56 -4.42 -0.45
CA VAL A 82 2.02 -3.27 0.28
C VAL A 82 1.60 -2.16 -0.69
N THR A 83 2.47 -1.79 -1.63
CA THR A 83 2.19 -0.77 -2.64
C THR A 83 1.06 -1.18 -3.57
N LEU A 84 1.08 -2.42 -4.10
CA LEU A 84 0.00 -2.94 -4.95
C LEU A 84 -1.36 -2.88 -4.25
N CYS A 85 -1.41 -3.27 -2.98
CA CYS A 85 -2.61 -3.20 -2.20
C CYS A 85 -3.11 -1.76 -2.02
N TYR A 86 -2.21 -0.83 -1.69
CA TYR A 86 -2.55 0.59 -1.54
C TYR A 86 -3.10 1.18 -2.85
N GLU A 87 -2.39 0.97 -3.96
CA GLU A 87 -2.79 1.46 -5.28
C GLU A 87 -4.13 0.87 -5.71
N ALA A 88 -4.32 -0.44 -5.51
CA ALA A 88 -5.55 -1.12 -5.86
C ALA A 88 -6.74 -0.60 -5.05
N LEU A 89 -6.57 -0.42 -3.74
CA LEU A 89 -7.61 0.13 -2.86
C LEU A 89 -7.93 1.58 -3.19
N ALA A 90 -6.90 2.39 -3.52
CA ALA A 90 -7.12 3.75 -3.97
C ALA A 90 -7.91 3.80 -5.28
N ARG A 91 -7.54 2.96 -6.27
CA ARG A 91 -8.24 2.85 -7.56
C ARG A 91 -9.66 2.27 -7.43
N ALA A 92 -9.91 1.46 -6.41
CA ALA A 92 -11.25 0.97 -6.09
C ALA A 92 -12.16 2.06 -5.50
N ARG A 93 -11.60 2.99 -4.71
CA ARG A 93 -12.33 4.14 -4.15
C ARG A 93 -12.51 5.27 -5.16
N ASP A 94 -11.47 5.55 -5.94
CA ASP A 94 -11.48 6.54 -7.02
C ASP A 94 -11.17 5.85 -8.36
N PRO A 95 -12.22 5.50 -9.14
CA PRO A 95 -12.07 4.86 -10.44
C PRO A 95 -11.55 5.78 -11.56
N VAL A 96 -11.26 7.05 -11.29
CA VAL A 96 -10.69 7.96 -12.29
C VAL A 96 -9.21 8.17 -11.99
N TYR A 97 -8.90 8.64 -10.78
CA TYR A 97 -7.55 9.08 -10.41
C TYR A 97 -6.83 8.13 -9.44
N GLY A 98 -7.53 7.26 -8.73
CA GLY A 98 -6.93 6.32 -7.77
C GLY A 98 -5.98 7.00 -6.79
N CYS A 99 -4.75 6.49 -6.66
CA CYS A 99 -3.75 7.11 -5.77
C CYS A 99 -3.23 8.46 -6.26
N VAL A 100 -3.45 8.84 -7.53
CA VAL A 100 -3.04 10.15 -8.06
C VAL A 100 -3.83 11.28 -7.42
N ALA A 101 -5.09 11.06 -7.05
CA ALA A 101 -5.87 12.04 -6.28
C ALA A 101 -5.21 12.38 -4.94
N HIS A 102 -4.62 11.37 -4.27
CA HIS A 102 -3.89 11.61 -3.03
C HIS A 102 -2.61 12.42 -3.26
N ILE A 103 -1.87 12.13 -4.35
CA ILE A 103 -0.68 12.91 -4.73
C ILE A 103 -1.06 14.37 -4.96
N PHE A 104 -2.11 14.61 -5.74
CA PHE A 104 -2.58 15.97 -6.02
C PHE A 104 -3.03 16.70 -4.76
N ALA A 105 -3.79 16.04 -3.88
CA ALA A 105 -4.21 16.63 -2.60
C ALA A 105 -3.01 17.03 -1.73
N LEU A 106 -1.99 16.17 -1.64
CA LEU A 106 -0.77 16.46 -0.90
C LEU A 106 0.02 17.64 -1.51
N GLN A 107 0.12 17.69 -2.84
CA GLN A 107 0.77 18.80 -3.54
C GLN A 107 0.04 20.13 -3.30
N GLN A 108 -1.29 20.12 -3.36
CA GLN A 108 -2.11 21.31 -3.08
C GLN A 108 -1.95 21.78 -1.64
N GLN A 109 -1.94 20.85 -0.67
CA GLN A 109 -1.67 21.18 0.74
C GLN A 109 -0.30 21.84 0.91
N GLY A 110 0.74 21.33 0.23
CA GLY A 110 2.07 21.93 0.25
C GLY A 110 2.09 23.37 -0.26
N VAL A 111 1.39 23.65 -1.37
CA VAL A 111 1.26 25.00 -1.93
C VAL A 111 0.52 25.94 -0.96
N LEU A 112 -0.60 25.48 -0.39
CA LEU A 112 -1.36 26.28 0.58
C LEU A 112 -0.53 26.62 1.82
N GLN A 113 0.20 25.64 2.35
CA GLN A 113 1.06 25.84 3.51
C GLN A 113 2.19 26.83 3.21
N PHE A 114 2.84 26.70 2.04
CA PHE A 114 3.87 27.62 1.61
C PHE A 114 3.36 29.06 1.47
N ASN A 115 2.18 29.24 0.87
CA ASN A 115 1.55 30.55 0.71
C ASN A 115 1.20 31.17 2.07
N TYR A 116 0.64 30.38 3.00
CA TYR A 116 0.32 30.84 4.35
C TYR A 116 1.57 31.30 5.12
N LEU A 117 2.66 30.52 5.05
CA LEU A 117 3.93 30.88 5.67
C LEU A 117 4.53 32.14 5.04
N SER A 118 4.45 32.27 3.71
CA SER A 118 4.94 33.45 2.99
C SER A 118 4.19 34.72 3.40
N PHE A 119 2.86 34.63 3.48
CA PHE A 119 2.02 35.74 3.94
C PHE A 119 2.33 36.13 5.39
N THR A 120 2.42 35.15 6.29
CA THR A 120 2.76 35.38 7.70
C THR A 120 4.12 36.06 7.85
N ASN A 121 5.14 35.59 7.12
CA ASN A 121 6.46 36.22 7.12
C ASN A 121 6.42 37.67 6.59
N GLN A 122 5.66 37.94 5.53
CA GLN A 122 5.50 39.30 5.01
C GLN A 122 4.86 40.24 6.02
N VAL A 123 3.81 39.79 6.73
CA VAL A 123 3.15 40.57 7.79
C VAL A 123 4.09 40.82 8.96
N LEU A 124 4.84 39.81 9.39
CA LEU A 124 5.86 39.97 10.44
C LEU A 124 6.90 41.03 10.03
N MET A 125 7.47 40.93 8.82
CA MET A 125 8.44 41.89 8.32
C MET A 125 7.87 43.33 8.25
N ARG A 126 6.60 43.51 7.87
CA ARG A 126 5.93 44.83 7.90
C ARG A 126 5.78 45.39 9.32
N ASN A 127 5.42 44.56 10.29
CA ASN A 127 5.22 45.01 11.67
C ASN A 127 6.54 45.32 12.40
N PHE A 128 7.62 44.59 12.10
CA PHE A 128 8.94 44.86 12.67
C PHE A 128 9.69 46.01 11.96
N GLY A 129 9.42 46.25 10.67
CA GLY A 129 10.03 47.37 9.93
C GLY A 129 9.44 48.76 10.19
N ASN A 130 8.27 48.84 10.84
CA ASN A 130 7.58 50.10 11.17
C ASN A 130 7.84 50.63 12.60
N ASN A 131 8.77 50.01 13.36
CA ASN A 131 9.13 50.42 14.72
C ASN A 131 10.56 51.03 14.83
N GLY A 132 11.11 51.53 13.71
CA GLY A 132 12.41 52.20 13.64
C GLY A 132 12.28 53.62 13.13
#